data_AF-A0A959AM74-F1
#
_entry.id   AF-A0A959AM74-F1
#
_cell.length_a   1.000
_cell.length_b   1.000
_cell.length_c   1.000
_cell.angle_alpha   90.00
_cell.angle_beta   90.00
_cell.angle_gamma   90.00
#
_symmetry.space_group_name_H-M   'P 1'
#
loop_
_entity.id
_entity.type
_entity.pdbx_description
1 polymer ?
#
loop_
_entity_poly.entity_id
_entity_poly.type
_entity_poly.pdbx_seq_one_letter_code
_entity_poly.pdbx_strand_id
1 'polypeptide(L)'
;MKSNDYIKMEDKFGAHNYHPLPVVLEKGKGVFVWDVEGKKYFDFLSAYSAVNQGHCHPKIIKALNDQSKKLTLTSRAFHNNALAPYEKYVTKYFGYDKVLPMNSGA
;
A
#
# COMPACT_ATOMS: atom_id res chain seq x y z
N MET A 1 -21.68 6.94 9.03
CA MET A 1 -21.36 6.00 10.11
C MET A 1 -20.30 6.66 10.99
N LYS A 2 -20.31 6.40 12.30
CA LYS A 2 -19.24 6.83 13.22
C LYS A 2 -18.21 5.71 13.37
N SER A 3 -17.03 6.03 13.88
CA SER A 3 -15.93 5.08 14.15
C SER A 3 -16.41 3.81 14.89
N ASN A 4 -17.26 3.96 15.91
CA ASN A 4 -17.81 2.81 16.65
C ASN A 4 -18.67 1.86 15.81
N ASP A 5 -19.34 2.35 14.77
CA ASP A 5 -20.14 1.49 13.89
C ASP A 5 -19.22 0.58 13.06
N TYR A 6 -18.11 1.14 12.55
CA TYR A 6 -17.09 0.39 11.82
C TYR A 6 -16.34 -0.61 12.71
N ILE A 7 -15.93 -0.21 13.92
CA ILE A 7 -15.21 -1.08 14.86
C ILE A 7 -16.08 -2.29 15.24
N LYS A 8 -17.38 -2.10 15.51
CA LYS A 8 -18.29 -3.22 15.82
C LYS A 8 -18.49 -4.16 14.63
N MET A 9 -18.50 -3.60 13.42
CA MET A 9 -18.62 -4.40 12.20
C MET A 9 -17.35 -5.23 11.97
N GLU A 10 -16.17 -4.63 12.15
CA GLU A 10 -14.89 -5.35 12.11
C GLU A 10 -14.80 -6.43 13.19
N ASP A 11 -15.18 -6.11 14.43
CA ASP A 11 -15.22 -7.08 15.54
C ASP A 11 -16.11 -8.30 15.25
N LYS A 12 -17.23 -8.09 14.55
CA LYS A 12 -18.17 -9.15 14.20
C LYS A 12 -17.69 -10.06 13.07
N PHE A 13 -16.98 -9.51 12.08
CA PHE A 13 -16.66 -10.23 10.84
C PHE A 13 -15.16 -10.50 10.63
N GLY A 14 -14.27 -9.83 11.35
CA GLY A 14 -12.82 -9.98 11.29
C GLY A 14 -12.26 -10.89 12.38
N ALA A 15 -11.09 -11.48 12.14
CA ALA A 15 -10.37 -12.25 13.16
C ALA A 15 -9.75 -11.33 14.21
N HIS A 16 -9.69 -11.77 15.47
CA HIS A 16 -9.19 -10.99 16.61
C HIS A 16 -7.69 -11.18 16.83
N ASN A 17 -6.87 -10.91 15.82
CA ASN A 17 -5.41 -11.07 15.86
C ASN A 17 -4.64 -9.75 16.04
N TYR A 18 -5.33 -8.62 16.09
CA TYR A 18 -4.77 -7.29 16.37
C TYR A 18 -5.57 -6.58 17.46
N HIS A 19 -4.95 -5.58 18.09
CA HIS A 19 -5.61 -4.64 19.00
C HIS A 19 -5.39 -3.19 18.55
N PRO A 20 -6.14 -2.71 17.52
CA PRO A 20 -5.92 -1.40 16.93
C PRO A 20 -6.27 -0.24 17.87
N LEU A 21 -5.68 0.94 17.63
CA LEU A 21 -6.17 2.19 18.22
C LEU A 21 -7.61 2.47 17.73
N PRO A 22 -8.51 3.03 18.56
CA PRO A 22 -9.91 3.26 18.20
C PRO A 22 -10.07 4.51 17.30
N VAL A 23 -9.41 4.52 16.15
CA VAL A 23 -9.47 5.58 15.13
C VAL A 23 -9.73 4.94 13.78
N VAL A 24 -10.80 5.34 13.10
CA VAL A 24 -11.19 4.77 11.80
C VAL A 24 -10.84 5.75 10.69
N LEU A 25 -9.74 5.50 9.98
CA LEU A 25 -9.22 6.37 8.92
C LEU A 25 -9.97 6.15 7.60
N GLU A 26 -10.37 7.23 6.92
CA GLU A 26 -11.03 7.19 5.61
C GLU A 26 -10.19 7.75 4.45
N LYS A 27 -9.20 8.59 4.75
CA LYS A 27 -8.42 9.31 3.73
C LYS A 27 -6.99 9.51 4.18
N GLY A 28 -6.04 9.37 3.25
CA GLY A 28 -4.64 9.73 3.42
C GLY A 28 -4.14 10.64 2.29
N LYS A 29 -3.27 11.60 2.61
CA LYS A 29 -2.55 12.44 1.64
C LYS A 29 -1.26 12.98 2.23
N GLY A 30 -0.11 12.61 1.64
CA GLY A 30 1.19 13.03 2.13
C GLY A 30 1.41 12.52 3.56
N VAL A 31 1.74 13.43 4.47
CA VAL A 31 1.97 13.11 5.91
C VAL A 31 0.69 13.06 6.75
N PHE A 32 -0.48 13.27 6.14
CA PHE A 32 -1.74 13.41 6.85
C PHE A 32 -2.72 12.29 6.56
N VAL A 33 -3.52 11.97 7.57
CA VAL A 33 -4.70 11.10 7.49
C VAL A 33 -5.91 11.77 8.13
N TRP A 34 -7.11 11.37 7.72
CA TRP A 34 -8.39 11.85 8.25
C TRP A 34 -9.24 10.66 8.65
N ASP A 35 -9.90 10.76 9.81
CA ASP A 35 -10.90 9.79 10.23
C ASP A 35 -12.28 10.05 9.61
N VAL A 36 -13.20 9.08 9.77
CA VAL A 36 -14.60 9.15 9.27
C VAL A 36 -15.42 10.28 9.89
N GLU A 37 -14.95 10.87 10.98
CA GLU A 37 -15.50 12.09 11.58
C GLU A 37 -14.86 13.38 11.04
N GLY A 38 -13.90 13.27 10.11
CA GLY A 38 -13.22 14.39 9.45
C GLY A 38 -12.05 14.99 10.24
N LYS A 39 -11.69 14.42 11.39
CA LYS A 39 -10.54 14.91 12.17
C LYS A 39 -9.24 14.52 11.48
N LYS A 40 -8.34 15.49 11.40
CA LYS A 40 -7.05 15.38 10.69
C LYS A 40 -5.91 15.07 11.67
N TYR A 41 -5.03 14.17 11.28
CA TYR A 41 -3.88 13.73 12.07
C TYR A 41 -2.60 13.77 11.24
N PHE A 42 -1.47 13.99 11.89
CA PHE A 42 -0.18 13.59 11.35
C PHE A 42 -0.01 12.08 11.54
N ASP A 43 0.42 11.38 10.49
CA ASP A 43 0.79 9.97 10.59
C ASP A 43 2.27 9.83 10.93
N PHE A 44 2.54 9.47 12.19
CA PHE A 44 3.90 9.20 12.70
C PHE A 44 4.27 7.71 12.69
N LEU A 45 3.39 6.82 12.19
CA LEU A 45 3.68 5.40 12.01
C LEU A 45 4.13 5.11 10.57
N SER A 46 3.55 5.80 9.59
CA SER A 46 3.82 5.60 8.16
C SER A 46 3.66 4.15 7.71
N ALA A 47 2.70 3.42 8.31
CA ALA A 47 2.47 2.00 8.09
C ALA A 47 3.77 1.18 8.12
N TYR A 48 4.58 1.37 9.17
CA TYR A 48 5.91 0.74 9.29
C TYR A 48 6.84 1.07 8.11
N SER A 49 6.91 2.35 7.73
CA SER A 49 7.66 2.88 6.57
C SER A 49 7.14 2.50 5.18
N ALA A 50 6.02 1.78 5.07
CA ALA A 50 5.44 1.40 3.77
C ALA A 50 4.99 2.62 2.93
N VAL A 51 4.66 3.74 3.59
CA VAL A 51 4.27 4.99 2.92
C VAL A 51 5.30 6.10 3.09
N ASN A 52 6.60 5.79 3.02
CA ASN A 52 7.69 6.77 3.11
C ASN A 52 7.55 7.95 2.13
N GLN A 53 6.95 7.73 0.96
CA GLN A 53 6.70 8.76 -0.05
C GLN A 53 5.46 9.64 0.26
N GLY A 54 4.75 9.33 1.36
CA GLY A 54 3.47 9.90 1.73
C GLY A 54 2.27 9.16 1.15
N HIS A 55 1.15 9.19 1.88
CA HIS A 55 -0.11 8.58 1.49
C HIS A 55 -0.58 9.09 0.12
N CYS A 56 -1.04 8.17 -0.73
CA CYS A 56 -1.62 8.44 -2.05
C CYS A 56 -0.75 9.35 -2.95
N HIS A 57 0.56 9.13 -2.97
CA HIS A 57 1.48 9.93 -3.79
C HIS A 57 1.08 9.90 -5.28
N PRO A 58 0.86 11.06 -5.94
CA PRO A 58 0.19 11.13 -7.23
C PRO A 58 0.93 10.40 -8.35
N LYS A 59 2.27 10.39 -8.33
CA LYS A 59 3.07 9.64 -9.34
C LYS A 59 2.89 8.13 -9.21
N ILE A 60 2.76 7.59 -7.99
CA ILE A 60 2.61 6.16 -7.74
C ILE A 60 1.21 5.72 -8.13
N ILE A 61 0.18 6.48 -7.70
CA ILE A 61 -1.21 6.22 -8.05
C ILE A 61 -1.42 6.27 -9.58
N LYS A 62 -0.78 7.23 -10.26
CA LYS A 62 -0.83 7.28 -11.73
C LYS A 62 -0.21 6.04 -12.37
N ALA A 63 0.99 5.63 -11.94
CA ALA A 63 1.66 4.43 -12.46
C ALA A 63 0.82 3.15 -12.25
N LEU A 64 0.22 3.00 -11.07
CA LEU A 64 -0.70 1.90 -10.76
C LEU A 64 -1.91 1.91 -11.70
N ASN A 65 -2.59 3.05 -11.83
CA ASN A 65 -3.80 3.18 -12.65
C ASN A 65 -3.53 2.98 -14.14
N ASP A 66 -2.39 3.44 -14.64
CA ASP A 66 -2.02 3.28 -16.04
C ASP A 66 -1.71 1.82 -16.38
N GLN A 67 -1.03 1.09 -15.47
CA GLN A 67 -0.68 -0.31 -15.68
C GLN A 67 -1.87 -1.25 -15.45
N SER A 68 -2.72 -0.98 -14.45
CA SER A 68 -3.87 -1.83 -14.12
C SER A 68 -4.89 -1.90 -15.25
N LYS A 69 -5.01 -0.84 -16.06
CA LYS A 69 -5.84 -0.81 -17.27
C LYS A 69 -5.26 -1.59 -18.46
N LYS A 70 -4.01 -2.03 -18.37
CA LYS A 70 -3.31 -2.76 -19.44
C LYS A 70 -3.16 -4.24 -19.12
N LEU A 71 -2.54 -4.56 -17.99
CA LEU A 71 -2.24 -5.94 -17.57
C LEU A 71 -1.80 -5.98 -16.11
N THR A 72 -2.41 -6.85 -15.30
CA THR A 72 -2.13 -6.96 -13.85
C THR A 72 -1.39 -8.23 -13.45
N LEU A 73 -1.71 -9.39 -14.05
CA LEU A 73 -1.15 -10.68 -13.64
C LEU A 73 -1.01 -11.64 -14.83
N THR A 74 0.17 -12.24 -14.97
CA THR A 74 0.48 -13.23 -16.02
C THR A 74 0.98 -14.56 -15.47
N SER A 75 1.03 -14.74 -14.14
CA SER A 75 1.90 -15.75 -13.49
C SER A 75 3.37 -15.61 -13.90
N ARG A 76 4.22 -16.57 -13.47
CA ARG A 76 5.61 -16.71 -13.97
C ARG A 76 5.71 -17.68 -15.16
N ALA A 77 4.61 -18.29 -15.58
CA ALA A 77 4.55 -19.14 -16.77
C ALA A 77 4.68 -18.35 -18.08
N PHE A 78 4.35 -17.05 -18.06
CA PHE A 78 4.47 -16.17 -19.22
C PHE A 78 5.38 -14.98 -18.89
N HIS A 79 6.12 -14.51 -19.90
CA HIS A 79 6.81 -13.24 -19.82
C HIS A 79 5.82 -12.08 -19.93
N ASN A 80 6.12 -10.97 -19.24
CA ASN A 80 5.44 -9.69 -19.42
C ASN A 80 6.48 -8.59 -19.64
N ASN A 81 6.04 -7.46 -20.20
CA ASN A 81 6.91 -6.36 -20.60
C ASN A 81 7.28 -5.39 -19.47
N ALA A 82 6.74 -5.55 -18.25
CA ALA A 82 7.03 -4.67 -17.12
C ALA A 82 8.15 -5.20 -16.22
N LEU A 83 8.26 -6.54 -16.10
CA LEU A 83 9.20 -7.15 -15.16
C LEU A 83 10.67 -6.95 -15.55
N ALA A 84 11.06 -7.20 -16.81
CA ALA A 84 12.46 -7.10 -17.22
C ALA A 84 13.04 -5.67 -17.04
N PRO A 85 12.33 -4.58 -17.41
CA PRO A 85 12.77 -3.23 -17.07
C PRO A 85 12.90 -2.97 -15.57
N TYR A 86 11.99 -3.50 -14.74
CA TYR A 86 12.06 -3.40 -13.28
C TYR A 86 13.29 -4.12 -12.72
N GLU A 87 13.52 -5.38 -13.14
CA GLU A 87 14.67 -6.18 -12.70
C GLU A 87 15.99 -5.46 -13.03
N LYS A 88 16.12 -4.92 -14.25
CA LYS A 88 17.27 -4.09 -14.67
C LYS A 88 17.42 -2.80 -13.87
N TYR A 89 16.33 -2.11 -13.56
CA TYR A 89 16.37 -0.88 -12.77
C TYR A 89 16.88 -1.13 -11.36
N VAL A 90 16.30 -2.10 -10.66
CA VAL A 90 16.61 -2.40 -9.25
C VAL A 90 18.03 -2.92 -9.10
N THR A 91 18.45 -3.86 -9.94
CA THR A 91 19.82 -4.41 -9.93
C THR A 91 20.88 -3.33 -10.14
N LYS A 92 20.66 -2.42 -11.09
CA LYS A 92 21.57 -1.28 -11.31
C LYS A 92 21.57 -0.28 -10.17
N TYR A 93 20.40 0.02 -9.61
CA TYR A 93 20.27 1.01 -8.54
C TYR A 93 20.96 0.56 -7.25
N PHE A 94 20.86 -0.73 -6.90
CA PHE A 94 21.43 -1.28 -5.67
C PHE A 94 22.78 -2.00 -5.86
N GLY A 95 23.26 -2.19 -7.09
CA GLY A 95 24.56 -2.80 -7.38
C GLY A 95 24.62 -4.32 -7.23
N TYR A 96 23.55 -5.03 -7.59
CA TYR A 96 23.48 -6.51 -7.55
C TYR A 96 23.32 -7.11 -8.95
N ASP A 97 23.74 -8.36 -9.14
CA ASP A 97 23.65 -9.05 -10.44
C ASP A 97 22.23 -9.46 -10.83
N LYS A 98 21.40 -9.85 -9.85
CA LYS A 98 20.05 -10.39 -10.04
C LYS A 98 19.12 -9.99 -8.90
N VAL A 99 17.81 -10.05 -9.15
CA VAL A 99 16.75 -9.82 -8.15
C VAL A 99 15.66 -10.87 -8.31
N LEU A 100 15.05 -11.27 -7.19
CA LEU A 100 13.84 -12.09 -7.15
C LEU A 100 12.74 -11.30 -6.42
N PRO A 101 11.78 -10.68 -7.12
CA PRO A 101 10.68 -9.97 -6.47
C PRO A 101 9.69 -10.94 -5.80
N MET A 102 9.28 -10.59 -4.58
CA MET A 102 8.30 -11.29 -3.77
C MET A 102 7.23 -10.29 -3.27
N ASN A 103 6.26 -10.78 -2.50
CA ASN A 103 5.11 -9.97 -2.07
C ASN A 103 5.27 -9.41 -0.65
N SER A 104 5.77 -10.23 0.29
CA SER A 104 5.93 -9.89 1.71
C SER A 104 7.41 -9.88 2.14
N GLY A 105 7.68 -9.35 3.33
CA GLY A 105 9.01 -9.39 3.94
C GLY A 105 9.34 -10.69 4.70
N ALA A 106 8.34 -11.50 5.05
CA ALA A 106 8.50 -12.82 5.67
C ALA A 106 8.88 -13.89 4.64
#